data_AF-A0A5C7T047-F1
#
_entry.id   AF-A0A5C7T047-F1
#
_cell.length_a   1.000
_cell.length_b   1.000
_cell.length_c   1.000
_cell.angle_alpha   90.00
_cell.angle_beta   90.00
_cell.angle_gamma   90.00
#
_symmetry.space_group_name_H-M   'P 1'
#
loop_
_entity.id
_entity.type
_entity.pdbx_description
1 polymer ?
#
loop_
_entity_poly.entity_id
_entity_poly.type
_entity_poly.pdbx_seq_one_letter_code
_entity_poly.pdbx_strand_id
1 'polypeptide(L)'
;MSDLPADGHKLDINPLIRAQLDSAPLIEATEEQIKRSIWMKKPRQTLLFLCDGLVNTDCFPWYYGAFFVLNCERYLDGLLSEEQLDRFVRMLLSDLNIPCLKAIHPQADIEGLVTGLLRERRLNTREILVREDIDQFGRLPSWSKSSRLSFDPSTAIIRLVTKAAPFAIALGHDPATVLEQLMQELGKAVDQLYEHPALKRPFFDRYLDHFLIGYPELWSVVGADATRFLGEPMIKKYPGEGFSADKAVVNTRAGRLLFREGEDRYGREMADLILDYLQGFDPGLFDAGHLLLDGTRSQAWLDRCANLESGLITLERLLAHGVVHPALKRLDGVAKRLSNEGRQGVIREYLRHGSKVTEKLTRAIIELVPELHEWAFEQCAGHTEILRLREIQALSPEQIGRLDSEIKRRILEADMGV
;
A
#
# COMPACT_ATOMS: atom_id res chain seq x y z
N MET A 1 -36.91 -11.69 23.37
CA MET A 1 -36.72 -11.80 21.92
C MET A 1 -37.61 -10.76 21.30
N SER A 2 -37.10 -9.55 21.12
CA SER A 2 -37.78 -8.47 20.43
C SER A 2 -37.37 -8.53 18.96
N ASP A 3 -38.35 -8.71 18.08
CA ASP A 3 -38.18 -8.64 16.64
C ASP A 3 -37.61 -7.25 16.28
N LEU A 4 -36.37 -7.24 15.75
CA LEU A 4 -35.79 -6.06 15.10
C LEU A 4 -36.60 -5.75 13.84
N PRO A 5 -36.87 -4.47 13.53
CA PRO A 5 -37.66 -4.11 12.37
C PRO A 5 -37.01 -4.62 11.08
N ALA A 6 -37.83 -5.26 10.24
CA ALA A 6 -37.45 -5.73 8.92
C ALA A 6 -37.19 -4.51 8.01
N ASP A 7 -35.96 -4.46 7.49
CA ASP A 7 -35.40 -3.46 6.57
C ASP A 7 -35.16 -2.06 7.14
N GLY A 8 -34.19 -1.96 8.07
CA GLY A 8 -33.50 -0.70 8.38
C GLY A 8 -32.73 -0.16 7.17
N HIS A 9 -32.37 1.12 7.21
CA HIS A 9 -31.61 1.79 6.16
C HIS A 9 -30.32 1.03 5.86
N LYS A 10 -30.16 0.57 4.61
CA LYS A 10 -28.91 -0.01 4.12
C LYS A 10 -28.21 0.97 3.19
N LEU A 11 -26.97 1.33 3.52
CA LEU A 11 -26.13 2.14 2.64
C LEU A 11 -25.75 1.36 1.38
N ASP A 12 -25.80 2.03 0.23
CA ASP A 12 -25.33 1.47 -1.05
C ASP A 12 -23.80 1.46 -1.06
N ILE A 13 -23.23 0.36 -0.57
CA ILE A 13 -21.79 0.15 -0.47
C ILE A 13 -21.36 -0.98 -1.40
N ASN A 14 -20.05 -1.14 -1.58
CA ASN A 14 -19.46 -2.27 -2.30
C ASN A 14 -20.13 -3.62 -1.95
N PRO A 15 -20.70 -4.33 -2.95
CA PRO A 15 -21.47 -5.56 -2.71
C PRO A 15 -20.67 -6.67 -2.02
N LEU A 16 -19.36 -6.79 -2.30
CA LEU A 16 -18.52 -7.79 -1.66
C LEU A 16 -18.42 -7.53 -0.15
N ILE A 17 -18.28 -6.26 0.23
CA ILE A 17 -18.23 -5.87 1.64
C ILE A 17 -19.61 -6.00 2.28
N ARG A 18 -20.69 -5.62 1.59
CA ARG A 18 -22.06 -5.83 2.08
C ARG A 18 -22.31 -7.29 2.44
N ALA A 19 -21.93 -8.22 1.57
CA ALA A 19 -22.07 -9.65 1.83
C ALA A 19 -21.28 -10.09 3.08
N GLN A 20 -20.07 -9.56 3.28
CA GLN A 20 -19.28 -9.85 4.49
C GLN A 20 -19.95 -9.30 5.75
N LEU A 21 -20.45 -8.07 5.73
CA LEU A 21 -21.16 -7.44 6.86
C LEU A 21 -22.43 -8.20 7.21
N ASP A 22 -23.26 -8.52 6.22
CA ASP A 22 -24.53 -9.23 6.42
C ASP A 22 -24.32 -10.67 6.93
N SER A 23 -23.16 -11.27 6.65
CA SER A 23 -22.80 -12.61 7.15
C SER A 23 -22.15 -12.61 8.54
N ALA A 24 -21.65 -11.46 9.00
CA ALA A 24 -20.94 -11.36 10.27
C ALA A 24 -21.94 -11.24 11.43
N PRO A 25 -21.86 -12.08 12.47
CA PRO A 25 -22.78 -12.00 13.59
C PRO A 25 -22.52 -10.71 14.37
N LEU A 26 -23.61 -9.99 14.67
CA LEU A 26 -23.61 -8.84 15.58
C LEU A 26 -23.88 -9.32 17.01
N ILE A 27 -22.93 -9.11 17.91
CA ILE A 27 -22.95 -9.62 19.27
C ILE A 27 -22.97 -8.44 20.25
N GLU A 28 -23.99 -8.34 21.09
CA GLU A 28 -23.98 -7.41 22.22
C GLU A 28 -22.90 -7.82 23.23
N ALA A 29 -21.98 -6.90 23.53
CA ALA A 29 -20.87 -7.17 24.43
C ALA A 29 -20.40 -5.89 25.15
N THR A 30 -19.88 -6.06 26.36
CA THR A 30 -19.17 -5.00 27.08
C THR A 30 -17.74 -4.83 26.56
N GLU A 31 -17.13 -3.67 26.83
CA GLU A 31 -15.74 -3.40 26.44
C GLU A 31 -14.76 -4.47 26.96
N GLU A 32 -14.95 -4.96 28.19
CA GLU A 32 -14.14 -6.03 28.77
C GLU A 32 -14.28 -7.36 28.00
N GLN A 33 -15.51 -7.70 27.57
CA GLN A 33 -15.78 -8.91 26.79
C GLN A 33 -15.17 -8.82 25.39
N ILE A 34 -15.21 -7.64 24.77
CA ILE A 34 -14.57 -7.37 23.48
C ILE A 34 -13.05 -7.54 23.62
N LYS A 35 -12.43 -6.88 24.60
CA LYS A 35 -11.01 -7.01 24.88
C LYS A 35 -10.61 -8.47 25.03
N ARG A 36 -11.28 -9.23 25.91
CA ARG A 36 -11.00 -10.68 26.09
C ARG A 36 -11.13 -11.48 24.79
N SER A 37 -12.11 -11.14 23.94
CA SER A 37 -12.33 -11.81 22.66
C SER A 37 -11.23 -11.53 21.63
N ILE A 38 -10.64 -10.33 21.63
CA ILE A 38 -9.50 -9.98 20.74
C ILE A 38 -8.28 -10.85 21.08
N TRP A 39 -7.98 -11.04 22.37
CA TRP A 39 -6.83 -11.84 22.83
C TRP A 39 -6.94 -13.33 22.51
N MET A 40 -8.15 -13.87 22.33
CA MET A 40 -8.40 -15.31 22.24
C MET A 40 -8.64 -15.83 20.82
N LYS A 41 -8.69 -14.97 19.79
CA LYS A 41 -9.20 -15.36 18.46
C LYS A 41 -8.14 -15.69 17.42
N LYS A 42 -8.51 -16.66 16.58
CA LYS A 42 -7.83 -16.97 15.32
C LYS A 42 -8.20 -15.91 14.25
N PRO A 43 -7.31 -15.60 13.30
CA PRO A 43 -7.53 -14.60 12.24
C PRO A 43 -8.72 -14.79 11.29
N ARG A 44 -9.57 -15.81 11.48
CA ARG A 44 -10.59 -16.25 10.52
C ARG A 44 -12.03 -15.95 10.92
N GLN A 45 -12.29 -15.49 12.15
CA GLN A 45 -13.65 -15.17 12.60
C GLN A 45 -13.85 -13.65 12.60
N THR A 46 -14.49 -13.14 11.54
CA THR A 46 -14.97 -11.76 11.43
C THR A 46 -16.20 -11.60 12.31
N LEU A 47 -16.06 -10.95 13.47
CA LEU A 47 -17.20 -10.67 14.36
C LEU A 47 -17.43 -9.16 14.46
N LEU A 48 -18.70 -8.78 14.56
CA LEU A 48 -19.13 -7.43 14.87
C LEU A 48 -19.66 -7.40 16.30
N PHE A 49 -19.29 -6.38 17.05
CA PHE A 49 -19.78 -6.21 18.41
C PHE A 49 -20.64 -4.95 18.52
N LEU A 50 -21.69 -5.00 19.33
CA LEU A 50 -22.45 -3.83 19.75
C LEU A 50 -22.08 -3.51 21.19
N CYS A 51 -21.42 -2.37 21.41
CA CYS A 51 -20.99 -1.89 22.72
C CYS A 51 -21.58 -0.50 22.95
N ASP A 52 -22.36 -0.33 24.01
CA ASP A 52 -23.04 0.93 24.35
C ASP A 52 -23.84 1.53 23.17
N GLY A 53 -24.44 0.68 22.35
CA GLY A 53 -25.23 1.07 21.17
C GLY A 53 -24.45 1.45 19.91
N LEU A 54 -23.11 1.45 19.96
CA LEU A 54 -22.23 1.62 18.80
C LEU A 54 -21.60 0.31 18.37
N VAL A 55 -21.46 0.12 17.06
CA VAL A 55 -20.75 -1.02 16.51
C VAL A 55 -19.25 -0.86 16.75
N ASN A 56 -18.61 -1.88 17.32
CA ASN A 56 -17.16 -2.04 17.41
C ASN A 56 -16.71 -3.11 16.40
N THR A 57 -15.61 -2.80 15.71
CA THR A 57 -15.09 -3.61 14.60
C THR A 57 -13.66 -4.08 14.82
N ASP A 58 -13.17 -4.15 16.06
CA ASP A 58 -11.79 -4.56 16.36
C ASP A 58 -11.49 -6.01 15.93
N CYS A 59 -12.54 -6.83 15.75
CA CYS A 59 -12.47 -8.19 15.21
C CYS A 59 -12.90 -8.28 13.73
N PHE A 60 -12.92 -7.16 13.01
CA PHE A 60 -13.35 -7.07 11.61
C PHE A 60 -12.31 -6.26 10.80
N PRO A 61 -12.17 -6.50 9.49
CA PRO A 61 -11.20 -5.75 8.68
C PRO A 61 -11.50 -4.24 8.70
N TRP A 62 -10.65 -3.47 9.36
CA TRP A 62 -10.85 -2.03 9.61
C TRP A 62 -11.00 -1.21 8.31
N TYR A 63 -10.31 -1.63 7.24
CA TYR A 63 -10.29 -0.92 5.97
C TYR A 63 -11.61 -1.05 5.19
N TYR A 64 -12.49 -1.99 5.55
CA TYR A 64 -13.86 -2.06 5.01
C TYR A 64 -14.77 -0.94 5.52
N GLY A 65 -14.33 -0.09 6.45
CA GLY A 65 -15.17 1.00 6.97
C GLY A 65 -16.40 0.54 7.73
N ALA A 66 -16.45 -0.73 8.15
CA ALA A 66 -17.61 -1.35 8.79
C ALA A 66 -18.12 -0.55 10.01
N PHE A 67 -17.19 0.01 10.79
CA PHE A 67 -17.51 0.89 11.91
C PHE A 67 -18.35 2.09 11.47
N PHE A 68 -17.93 2.77 10.40
CA PHE A 68 -18.64 3.92 9.87
C PHE A 68 -19.97 3.53 9.25
N VAL A 69 -19.96 2.55 8.33
CA VAL A 69 -21.15 2.11 7.60
C VAL A 69 -22.27 1.73 8.56
N LEU A 70 -22.01 0.81 9.49
CA LEU A 70 -23.05 0.26 10.35
C LEU A 70 -23.56 1.27 11.38
N ASN A 71 -22.69 2.14 11.91
CA ASN A 71 -23.14 3.21 12.81
C ASN A 71 -23.89 4.32 12.07
N CYS A 72 -23.56 4.60 10.79
CA CYS A 72 -24.34 5.50 9.96
C CYS A 72 -25.73 4.93 9.65
N GLU A 73 -25.86 3.65 9.35
CA GLU A 73 -27.17 2.99 9.18
C GLU A 73 -28.02 3.13 10.45
N ARG A 74 -27.44 2.84 11.62
CA ARG A 74 -28.10 3.04 12.92
C ARG A 74 -28.48 4.49 13.19
N TYR A 75 -27.64 5.44 12.80
CA TYR A 75 -27.95 6.87 12.89
C TYR A 75 -29.16 7.24 12.02
N LEU A 76 -29.18 6.80 10.76
CA LEU A 76 -30.27 7.06 9.82
C LEU A 76 -31.59 6.42 10.28
N ASP A 77 -31.51 5.27 10.96
CA ASP A 77 -32.66 4.60 11.59
C ASP A 77 -33.11 5.25 12.92
N GLY A 78 -32.43 6.30 13.40
CA GLY A 78 -32.75 6.97 14.66
C GLY A 78 -32.45 6.12 15.90
N LEU A 79 -31.56 5.14 15.80
CA LEU A 79 -31.24 4.19 16.88
C LEU A 79 -30.14 4.67 17.83
N LEU A 80 -29.56 5.85 17.59
CA LEU A 80 -28.49 6.42 18.40
C LEU A 80 -29.00 7.60 19.25
N SER A 81 -28.68 7.58 20.54
CA SER A 81 -28.90 8.70 21.46
C SER A 81 -27.95 9.86 21.18
N GLU A 82 -28.23 11.05 21.74
CA GLU A 82 -27.34 12.21 21.60
C GLU A 82 -25.90 11.91 22.07
N GLU A 83 -25.75 11.21 23.20
CA GLU A 83 -24.43 10.82 23.74
C GLU A 83 -23.71 9.82 22.84
N GLN A 84 -24.45 8.87 22.26
CA GLN A 84 -23.90 7.90 21.30
C GLN A 84 -23.45 8.57 20.01
N LEU A 85 -24.19 9.58 19.54
CA LEU A 85 -23.82 10.38 18.37
C LEU A 85 -22.58 11.22 18.62
N ASP A 86 -22.45 11.84 19.80
CA ASP A 86 -21.23 12.59 20.17
C ASP A 86 -20.00 11.67 20.24
N ARG A 87 -20.16 10.47 20.83
CA ARG A 87 -19.12 9.45 20.84
C ARG A 87 -18.78 8.96 19.43
N PHE A 88 -19.78 8.74 18.58
CA PHE A 88 -19.58 8.34 17.20
C PHE A 88 -18.78 9.39 16.44
N VAL A 89 -19.16 10.67 16.50
CA VAL A 89 -18.43 11.77 15.84
C VAL A 89 -16.98 11.84 16.31
N ARG A 90 -16.71 11.70 17.60
CA ARG A 90 -15.31 11.66 18.09
C ARG A 90 -14.50 10.53 17.48
N MET A 91 -15.08 9.34 17.41
CA MET A 91 -14.43 8.19 16.76
C MET A 91 -14.21 8.45 15.27
N LEU A 92 -15.14 9.12 14.59
CA LEU A 92 -14.96 9.50 13.18
C LEU A 92 -13.81 10.49 12.99
N LEU A 93 -13.76 11.55 13.79
CA LEU A 93 -12.71 12.57 13.74
C LEU A 93 -11.32 11.98 14.09
N SER A 94 -11.28 10.94 14.94
CA SER A 94 -10.05 10.20 15.26
C SER A 94 -9.65 9.23 14.14
N ASP A 95 -10.56 8.34 13.71
CA ASP A 95 -10.19 7.07 13.08
C ASP A 95 -10.62 6.93 11.61
N LEU A 96 -11.64 7.67 11.15
CA LEU A 96 -12.15 7.60 9.77
C LEU A 96 -11.19 8.11 8.67
N ASN A 97 -10.86 7.28 7.67
CA ASN A 97 -10.15 7.71 6.47
C ASN A 97 -11.13 7.89 5.30
N ILE A 98 -11.69 9.09 5.17
CA ILE A 98 -12.72 9.41 4.16
C ILE A 98 -12.25 9.07 2.73
N PRO A 99 -11.07 9.50 2.26
CA PRO A 99 -10.62 9.18 0.90
C PRO A 99 -10.61 7.69 0.58
N CYS A 100 -10.10 6.88 1.51
CA CYS A 100 -10.03 5.44 1.34
C CYS A 100 -11.43 4.81 1.30
N LEU A 101 -12.36 5.30 2.10
CA LEU A 101 -13.74 4.80 2.08
C LEU A 101 -14.48 5.18 0.80
N LYS A 102 -14.27 6.39 0.27
CA LYS A 102 -14.81 6.78 -1.05
C LYS A 102 -14.30 5.85 -2.15
N ALA A 103 -13.02 5.47 -2.10
CA ALA A 103 -12.44 4.54 -3.07
C ALA A 103 -12.95 3.09 -2.91
N ILE A 104 -13.17 2.62 -1.68
CA ILE A 104 -13.67 1.26 -1.41
C ILE A 104 -15.18 1.14 -1.65
N HIS A 105 -15.93 2.22 -1.40
CA HIS A 105 -17.39 2.31 -1.55
C HIS A 105 -17.77 3.46 -2.50
N PRO A 106 -17.40 3.39 -3.78
CA PRO A 106 -17.64 4.50 -4.72
C PRO A 106 -19.13 4.75 -5.00
N GLN A 107 -20.01 3.81 -4.65
CA GLN A 107 -21.45 3.96 -4.75
C GLN A 107 -22.06 4.78 -3.59
N ALA A 108 -21.36 4.84 -2.46
CA ALA A 108 -21.85 5.51 -1.26
C ALA A 108 -21.47 6.98 -1.25
N ASP A 109 -22.42 7.86 -0.88
CA ASP A 109 -22.14 9.26 -0.57
C ASP A 109 -21.51 9.40 0.83
N ILE A 110 -20.29 8.83 0.98
CA ILE A 110 -19.54 8.84 2.24
C ILE A 110 -19.33 10.28 2.75
N GLU A 111 -19.01 11.20 1.84
CA GLU A 111 -18.75 12.59 2.19
C GLU A 111 -20.02 13.30 2.64
N GLY A 112 -21.14 13.14 1.91
CA GLY A 112 -22.43 13.71 2.29
C GLY A 112 -22.95 13.19 3.63
N LEU A 113 -22.75 11.90 3.92
CA LEU A 113 -23.07 11.30 5.22
C LEU A 113 -22.26 11.94 6.35
N VAL A 114 -20.94 12.11 6.15
CA VAL A 114 -20.08 12.81 7.11
C VAL A 114 -20.53 14.26 7.27
N THR A 115 -20.78 14.97 6.18
CA THR A 115 -21.25 16.36 6.18
C THR A 115 -22.54 16.51 6.99
N GLY A 116 -23.54 15.65 6.73
CA GLY A 116 -24.82 15.68 7.43
C GLY A 116 -24.64 15.50 8.93
N LEU A 117 -23.92 14.45 9.34
CA LEU A 117 -23.68 14.13 10.74
C LEU A 117 -22.91 15.24 11.46
N LEU A 118 -21.84 15.77 10.86
CA LEU A 118 -21.04 16.83 11.50
C LEU A 118 -21.82 18.14 11.62
N ARG A 119 -22.61 18.50 10.61
CA ARG A 119 -23.45 19.72 10.67
C ARG A 119 -24.52 19.62 11.74
N GLU A 120 -25.19 18.47 11.83
CA GLU A 120 -26.17 18.22 12.87
C GLU A 120 -25.53 18.30 14.26
N ARG A 121 -24.43 17.58 14.49
CA ARG A 121 -23.76 17.58 15.79
C ARG A 121 -23.18 18.92 16.15
N ARG A 122 -22.64 19.68 15.21
CA ARG A 122 -22.15 21.05 15.47
C ARG A 122 -23.22 21.96 16.06
N LEU A 123 -24.48 21.82 15.62
CA LEU A 123 -25.60 22.63 16.07
C LEU A 123 -26.24 22.10 17.37
N ASN A 124 -26.32 20.78 17.51
CA ASN A 124 -27.15 20.14 18.53
C ASN A 124 -26.36 19.56 19.72
N THR A 125 -25.03 19.38 19.59
CA THR A 125 -24.22 18.82 20.68
C THR A 125 -24.19 19.74 21.89
N ARG A 126 -24.32 19.15 23.09
CA ARG A 126 -24.08 19.83 24.37
C ARG A 126 -22.62 19.73 24.80
N GLU A 127 -21.84 18.89 24.13
CA GLU A 127 -20.45 18.64 24.47
C GLU A 127 -19.51 19.63 23.76
N ILE A 128 -18.95 20.55 24.54
CA ILE A 128 -18.10 21.64 24.02
C ILE A 128 -16.93 21.09 23.21
N LEU A 129 -16.27 20.04 23.71
CA LEU A 129 -15.11 19.43 23.05
C LEU A 129 -15.45 18.87 21.67
N VAL A 130 -16.63 18.27 21.49
CA VAL A 130 -17.06 17.77 20.17
C VAL A 130 -17.21 18.92 19.19
N ARG A 131 -17.83 20.02 19.62
CA ARG A 131 -18.00 21.22 18.78
C ARG A 131 -16.65 21.84 18.41
N GLU A 132 -15.74 21.96 19.37
CA GLU A 132 -14.39 22.49 19.16
C GLU A 132 -13.59 21.64 18.17
N ASP A 133 -13.67 20.30 18.28
CA ASP A 133 -13.04 19.39 17.34
C ASP A 133 -13.61 19.58 15.92
N ILE A 134 -14.93 19.65 15.77
CA ILE A 134 -15.58 19.91 14.47
C ILE A 134 -15.11 21.26 13.89
N ASP A 135 -15.13 22.32 14.70
CA ASP A 135 -14.69 23.66 14.28
C ASP A 135 -13.21 23.70 13.90
N GLN A 136 -12.38 22.87 14.54
CA GLN A 136 -10.98 22.75 14.19
C GLN A 136 -10.77 22.08 12.83
N PHE A 137 -11.47 20.97 12.57
CA PHE A 137 -11.41 20.26 11.30
C PHE A 137 -12.14 20.98 10.16
N GLY A 138 -13.06 21.89 10.48
CA GLY A 138 -13.72 22.78 9.52
C GLY A 138 -12.88 23.94 9.03
N ARG A 139 -11.60 24.00 9.39
CA ARG A 139 -10.64 24.99 8.86
C ARG A 139 -9.81 24.34 7.76
N LEU A 140 -9.28 25.19 6.87
CA LEU A 140 -8.30 24.75 5.88
C LEU A 140 -7.11 24.01 6.52
N PRO A 141 -6.58 22.96 5.85
CA PRO A 141 -5.52 22.12 6.39
C PRO A 141 -4.27 22.93 6.73
N SER A 142 -3.62 22.58 7.85
CA SER A 142 -2.39 23.24 8.30
C SER A 142 -1.43 22.26 8.98
N TRP A 143 -0.18 22.26 8.51
CA TRP A 143 0.92 21.49 9.08
C TRP A 143 1.25 21.92 10.50
N SER A 144 1.29 23.23 10.77
CA SER A 144 1.64 23.77 12.08
C SER A 144 0.69 23.30 13.21
N LYS A 145 -0.57 23.05 12.87
CA LYS A 145 -1.57 22.51 13.80
C LYS A 145 -1.47 21.00 13.90
N SER A 146 -1.36 20.31 12.76
CA SER A 146 -1.29 18.85 12.71
C SER A 146 -0.06 18.31 13.46
N SER A 147 1.09 18.98 13.33
CA SER A 147 2.34 18.61 14.00
C SER A 147 2.30 18.83 15.52
N ARG A 148 1.49 19.75 16.04
CA ARG A 148 1.31 19.94 17.50
C ARG A 148 0.48 18.85 18.15
N LEU A 149 -0.35 18.15 17.37
CA LEU A 149 -1.32 17.17 17.84
C LEU A 149 -0.80 15.73 17.78
N SER A 150 0.44 15.53 17.34
CA SER A 150 1.07 14.22 17.24
C SER A 150 2.54 14.32 17.63
N PHE A 151 3.01 13.38 18.45
CA PHE A 151 4.43 13.25 18.78
C PHE A 151 5.25 12.66 17.62
N ASP A 152 4.61 11.89 16.74
CA ASP A 152 5.22 11.35 15.54
C ASP A 152 4.84 12.22 14.32
N PRO A 153 5.83 12.81 13.63
CA PRO A 153 5.58 13.61 12.44
C PRO A 153 4.97 12.84 11.27
N SER A 154 5.24 11.53 11.13
CA SER A 154 4.65 10.74 10.04
C SER A 154 3.14 10.58 10.23
N THR A 155 2.72 10.33 11.47
CA THR A 155 1.32 10.33 11.89
C THR A 155 0.67 11.71 11.70
N ALA A 156 1.39 12.80 11.95
CA ALA A 156 0.87 14.16 11.71
C ALA A 156 0.57 14.43 10.22
N ILE A 157 1.44 13.97 9.31
CA ILE A 157 1.20 14.11 7.86
C ILE A 157 0.00 13.27 7.43
N ILE A 158 -0.11 12.03 7.92
CA ILE A 158 -1.27 11.19 7.62
C ILE A 158 -2.57 11.85 8.09
N ARG A 159 -2.60 12.46 9.28
CA ARG A 159 -3.77 13.23 9.74
C ARG A 159 -4.05 14.45 8.85
N LEU A 160 -3.02 15.14 8.35
CA LEU A 160 -3.19 16.26 7.44
C LEU A 160 -3.95 15.85 6.17
N VAL A 161 -3.51 14.76 5.53
CA VAL A 161 -4.03 14.31 4.21
C VAL A 161 -5.31 13.48 4.32
N THR A 162 -5.48 12.69 5.39
CA THR A 162 -6.65 11.80 5.55
C THR A 162 -7.75 12.37 6.44
N LYS A 163 -7.48 13.45 7.20
CA LYS A 163 -8.45 14.07 8.11
C LYS A 163 -8.65 15.54 7.78
N ALA A 164 -7.63 16.37 7.99
CA ALA A 164 -7.80 17.82 7.94
C ALA A 164 -8.35 18.29 6.59
N ALA A 165 -7.78 17.82 5.48
CA ALA A 165 -8.29 18.15 4.16
C ALA A 165 -9.69 17.57 3.88
N PRO A 166 -9.95 16.26 4.03
CA PRO A 166 -11.28 15.71 3.80
C PRO A 166 -12.40 16.31 4.65
N PHE A 167 -12.16 16.55 5.94
CA PHE A 167 -13.16 17.16 6.80
C PHE A 167 -13.38 18.65 6.49
N ALA A 168 -12.36 19.38 6.03
CA ALA A 168 -12.54 20.75 5.56
C ALA A 168 -13.50 20.81 4.37
N ILE A 169 -13.39 19.85 3.43
CA ILE A 169 -14.32 19.72 2.29
C ILE A 169 -15.72 19.38 2.80
N ALA A 170 -15.85 18.35 3.64
CA ALA A 170 -17.14 17.95 4.21
C ALA A 170 -17.84 19.08 4.97
N LEU A 171 -17.08 20.01 5.55
CA LEU A 171 -17.58 21.17 6.29
C LEU A 171 -17.78 22.42 5.42
N GLY A 172 -17.60 22.32 4.09
CA GLY A 172 -18.06 23.29 3.11
C GLY A 172 -16.97 24.09 2.39
N HIS A 173 -15.69 23.74 2.55
CA HIS A 173 -14.65 24.32 1.71
C HIS A 173 -14.66 23.73 0.30
N ASP A 174 -14.35 24.56 -0.69
CA ASP A 174 -14.18 24.14 -2.08
C ASP A 174 -13.02 23.12 -2.21
N PRO A 175 -13.23 21.95 -2.86
CA PRO A 175 -12.20 20.91 -2.99
C PRO A 175 -10.89 21.38 -3.63
N ALA A 176 -10.94 22.22 -4.66
CA ALA A 176 -9.73 22.71 -5.34
C ALA A 176 -8.92 23.64 -4.43
N THR A 177 -9.61 24.51 -3.69
CA THR A 177 -8.99 25.37 -2.66
C THR A 177 -8.32 24.54 -1.56
N VAL A 178 -8.98 23.47 -1.11
CA VAL A 178 -8.41 22.56 -0.10
C VAL A 178 -7.18 21.84 -0.64
N LEU A 179 -7.20 21.37 -1.88
CA LEU A 179 -6.07 20.71 -2.52
C LEU A 179 -4.87 21.65 -2.64
N GLU A 180 -5.07 22.88 -3.10
CA GLU A 180 -3.99 23.87 -3.21
C GLU A 180 -3.31 24.09 -1.84
N GLN A 181 -4.11 24.34 -0.81
CA GLN A 181 -3.59 24.50 0.55
C GLN A 181 -2.90 23.23 1.07
N LEU A 182 -3.48 22.06 0.80
CA LEU A 182 -2.92 20.78 1.22
C LEU A 182 -1.54 20.55 0.60
N MET A 183 -1.38 20.81 -0.70
CA MET A 183 -0.10 20.67 -1.39
C MET A 183 0.96 21.60 -0.80
N GLN A 184 0.61 22.84 -0.49
CA GLN A 184 1.54 23.78 0.16
C GLN A 184 1.98 23.30 1.55
N GLU A 185 1.04 22.86 2.39
CA GLU A 185 1.32 22.42 3.76
C GLU A 185 2.04 21.07 3.79
N LEU A 186 1.71 20.16 2.87
CA LEU A 186 2.40 18.89 2.71
C LEU A 186 3.85 19.11 2.24
N GLY A 187 4.08 20.06 1.34
CA GLY A 187 5.42 20.46 0.92
C GLY A 187 6.29 20.89 2.11
N LYS A 188 5.75 21.77 2.97
CA LYS A 188 6.40 22.19 4.22
C LYS A 188 6.72 21.01 5.14
N ALA A 189 5.76 20.10 5.29
CA ALA A 189 5.93 18.93 6.15
C ALA A 189 7.02 17.99 5.64
N VAL A 190 7.01 17.67 4.35
CA VAL A 190 8.02 16.81 3.72
C VAL A 190 9.40 17.46 3.76
N ASP A 191 9.50 18.76 3.47
CA ASP A 191 10.75 19.50 3.54
C ASP A 191 11.38 19.50 4.93
N GLN A 192 10.55 19.52 5.98
CA GLN A 192 11.00 19.47 7.36
C GLN A 192 11.48 18.08 7.79
N LEU A 193 10.90 17.00 7.23
CA LEU A 193 11.15 15.63 7.69
C LEU A 193 12.20 14.88 6.89
N TYR A 194 12.43 15.24 5.64
CA TYR A 194 13.33 14.51 4.75
C TYR A 194 14.42 15.42 4.21
N GLU A 195 15.64 15.22 4.69
CA GLU A 195 16.79 16.01 4.25
C GLU A 195 17.23 15.68 2.82
N HIS A 196 17.17 14.40 2.43
CA HIS A 196 17.69 13.92 1.16
C HIS A 196 16.75 14.31 -0.01
N PRO A 197 17.19 15.13 -0.99
CA PRO A 197 16.33 15.64 -2.06
C PRO A 197 15.62 14.55 -2.87
N ALA A 198 16.31 13.43 -3.12
CA ALA A 198 15.72 12.32 -3.87
C ALA A 198 14.55 11.61 -3.17
N LEU A 199 14.36 11.82 -1.87
CA LEU A 199 13.27 11.24 -1.09
C LEU A 199 12.04 12.16 -1.05
N LYS A 200 12.24 13.48 -1.12
CA LYS A 200 11.17 14.46 -0.91
C LYS A 200 10.00 14.25 -1.87
N ARG A 201 10.28 14.15 -3.17
CA ARG A 201 9.22 14.02 -4.19
C ARG A 201 8.42 12.72 -4.04
N PRO A 202 9.05 11.53 -3.97
CA PRO A 202 8.30 10.28 -3.75
C PRO A 202 7.44 10.28 -2.48
N PHE A 203 7.94 10.83 -1.36
CA PHE A 203 7.14 10.93 -0.13
C PHE A 203 5.98 11.93 -0.27
N PHE A 204 6.22 13.07 -0.91
CA PHE A 204 5.17 14.04 -1.19
C PHE A 204 4.04 13.41 -2.01
N ASP A 205 4.39 12.78 -3.14
CA ASP A 205 3.41 12.15 -4.02
C ASP A 205 2.63 11.07 -3.27
N ARG A 206 3.33 10.20 -2.53
CA ARG A 206 2.69 9.16 -1.71
C ARG A 206 1.69 9.69 -0.68
N TYR A 207 2.06 10.72 0.08
CA TYR A 207 1.14 11.29 1.07
C TYR A 207 -0.05 11.99 0.40
N LEU A 208 0.20 12.67 -0.72
CA LEU A 208 -0.85 13.31 -1.49
C LEU A 208 -1.84 12.28 -2.07
N ASP A 209 -1.36 11.13 -2.52
CA ASP A 209 -2.20 10.07 -3.09
C ASP A 209 -3.20 9.51 -2.09
N HIS A 210 -2.87 9.51 -0.79
CA HIS A 210 -3.82 9.14 0.27
C HIS A 210 -5.03 10.06 0.32
N PHE A 211 -4.89 11.32 -0.11
CA PHE A 211 -6.00 12.23 -0.31
C PHE A 211 -6.63 12.00 -1.69
N LEU A 212 -5.84 12.08 -2.77
CA LEU A 212 -6.36 12.09 -4.15
C LEU A 212 -7.18 10.85 -4.51
N ILE A 213 -6.90 9.67 -3.95
CA ILE A 213 -7.63 8.45 -4.27
C ILE A 213 -9.15 8.58 -4.10
N GLY A 214 -9.60 9.40 -3.15
CA GLY A 214 -11.02 9.65 -2.88
C GLY A 214 -11.62 10.88 -3.57
N TYR A 215 -10.85 11.60 -4.40
CA TYR A 215 -11.28 12.82 -5.11
C TYR A 215 -10.87 12.77 -6.58
N PRO A 216 -11.44 11.87 -7.39
CA PRO A 216 -11.11 11.73 -8.82
C PRO A 216 -11.30 13.01 -9.63
N GLU A 217 -12.27 13.85 -9.25
CA GLU A 217 -12.52 15.15 -9.84
C GLU A 217 -11.33 16.11 -9.74
N LEU A 218 -10.42 15.90 -8.79
CA LEU A 218 -9.23 16.71 -8.56
C LEU A 218 -7.98 16.21 -9.29
N TRP A 219 -8.01 15.01 -9.89
CA TRP A 219 -6.82 14.41 -10.50
C TRP A 219 -6.24 15.27 -11.63
N SER A 220 -7.11 15.84 -12.47
CA SER A 220 -6.69 16.70 -13.57
C SER A 220 -5.91 17.95 -13.13
N VAL A 221 -6.17 18.48 -11.93
CA VAL A 221 -5.50 19.66 -11.37
C VAL A 221 -4.01 19.39 -11.14
N VAL A 222 -3.65 18.16 -10.79
CA VAL A 222 -2.27 17.73 -10.53
C VAL A 222 -1.68 16.91 -11.68
N GLY A 223 -2.39 16.79 -12.81
CA GLY A 223 -1.98 15.95 -13.93
C GLY A 223 -1.90 14.47 -13.58
N ALA A 224 -2.77 14.00 -12.69
CA ALA A 224 -2.87 12.59 -12.29
C ALA A 224 -3.89 11.83 -13.15
N ASP A 225 -3.66 10.53 -13.27
CA ASP A 225 -4.58 9.53 -13.79
C ASP A 225 -4.56 8.28 -12.88
N ALA A 226 -5.28 7.22 -13.26
CA ALA A 226 -5.35 6.00 -12.48
C ALA A 226 -3.98 5.32 -12.31
N THR A 227 -3.08 5.47 -13.28
CA THR A 227 -1.75 4.82 -13.26
C THR A 227 -0.83 5.40 -12.19
N ARG A 228 -1.04 6.66 -11.80
CA ARG A 228 -0.32 7.31 -10.69
C ARG A 228 -0.39 6.50 -9.40
N PHE A 229 -1.53 5.87 -9.12
CA PHE A 229 -1.75 5.10 -7.90
C PHE A 229 -1.10 3.72 -7.90
N LEU A 230 -0.53 3.31 -9.05
CA LEU A 230 0.43 2.20 -9.11
C LEU A 230 1.82 2.61 -8.61
N GLY A 231 2.01 3.88 -8.25
CA GLY A 231 3.15 4.41 -7.52
C GLY A 231 4.29 4.91 -8.42
N GLU A 232 5.49 4.99 -7.85
CA GLU A 232 6.60 5.76 -8.44
C GLU A 232 7.47 4.91 -9.39
N PRO A 233 8.05 5.52 -10.45
CA PRO A 233 9.00 4.83 -11.32
C PRO A 233 10.22 4.30 -10.57
N MET A 234 10.49 3.00 -10.68
CA MET A 234 11.64 2.32 -10.08
C MET A 234 12.97 2.69 -10.76
N ILE A 235 12.94 3.21 -11.99
CA ILE A 235 14.11 3.71 -12.71
C ILE A 235 13.83 5.15 -13.10
N LYS A 236 14.75 6.06 -12.78
CA LYS A 236 14.64 7.47 -13.16
C LYS A 236 15.95 8.03 -13.70
N LYS A 237 15.84 9.18 -14.35
CA LYS A 237 16.99 9.92 -14.85
C LYS A 237 17.52 10.81 -13.73
N TYR A 238 18.75 10.56 -13.31
CA TYR A 238 19.47 11.38 -12.34
C TYR A 238 20.39 12.37 -13.05
N PRO A 239 20.46 13.63 -12.57
CA PRO A 239 21.42 14.60 -13.08
C PRO A 239 22.85 14.06 -12.98
N GLY A 240 23.60 14.06 -14.10
CA GLY A 240 24.99 13.60 -14.15
C GLY A 240 25.21 12.09 -14.20
N GLU A 241 24.22 11.26 -13.84
CA GLU A 241 24.36 9.79 -13.76
C GLU A 241 23.53 9.04 -14.81
N GLY A 242 22.66 9.72 -15.56
CA GLY A 242 21.79 9.07 -16.54
C GLY A 242 20.67 8.28 -15.88
N PHE A 243 20.20 7.20 -16.52
CA PHE A 243 19.16 6.34 -15.94
C PHE A 243 19.77 5.40 -14.90
N SER A 244 19.19 5.38 -13.69
CA SER A 244 19.55 4.41 -12.66
C SER A 244 18.35 4.04 -11.79
N ALA A 245 18.48 2.94 -11.05
CA ALA A 245 17.45 2.46 -10.15
C ALA A 245 17.25 3.44 -8.99
N ASP A 246 15.99 3.81 -8.73
CA ASP A 246 15.63 4.57 -7.56
C ASP A 246 15.62 3.68 -6.32
N LYS A 247 16.75 3.67 -5.62
CA LYS A 247 16.93 2.88 -4.40
C LYS A 247 15.93 3.25 -3.30
N ALA A 248 15.37 4.45 -3.29
CA ALA A 248 14.36 4.83 -2.31
C ALA A 248 13.02 4.13 -2.57
N VAL A 249 12.66 4.03 -3.85
CA VAL A 249 11.46 3.34 -4.33
C VAL A 249 11.66 1.82 -4.25
N VAL A 250 12.73 1.30 -4.87
CA VAL A 250 13.04 -0.14 -4.96
C VAL A 250 13.19 -0.81 -3.59
N ASN A 251 13.86 -0.15 -2.64
CA ASN A 251 14.04 -0.66 -1.28
C ASN A 251 12.90 -0.24 -0.33
N THR A 252 11.76 0.18 -0.87
CA THR A 252 10.50 0.43 -0.13
C THR A 252 10.61 1.44 1.00
N ARG A 253 11.63 2.31 0.95
CA ARG A 253 11.81 3.42 1.89
C ARG A 253 10.83 4.54 1.58
N ALA A 254 10.64 4.86 0.30
CA ALA A 254 9.73 5.91 -0.19
C ALA A 254 8.66 5.38 -1.16
N GLY A 255 8.88 4.22 -1.79
CA GLY A 255 7.93 3.57 -2.70
C GLY A 255 7.05 2.54 -2.01
N ARG A 256 6.11 3.00 -1.19
CA ARG A 256 4.99 2.14 -0.79
C ARG A 256 3.74 2.66 -1.49
N LEU A 257 3.14 1.78 -2.26
CA LEU A 257 1.73 1.77 -2.62
C LEU A 257 0.84 2.36 -1.51
N LEU A 258 -0.30 2.95 -1.90
CA LEU A 258 -1.43 3.18 -1.00
C LEU A 258 -1.79 1.92 -0.17
N PHE A 259 -1.45 0.75 -0.71
CA PHE A 259 -1.63 -0.57 -0.12
C PHE A 259 -0.31 -1.05 0.49
N ARG A 260 -0.34 -1.51 1.74
CA ARG A 260 0.86 -1.97 2.42
C ARG A 260 1.36 -3.27 1.77
N GLU A 261 2.65 -3.33 1.39
CA GLU A 261 3.30 -4.61 1.07
C GLU A 261 3.23 -5.53 2.30
N GLY A 262 2.56 -6.67 2.12
CA GLY A 262 2.49 -7.77 3.07
C GLY A 262 1.78 -8.95 2.42
N GLU A 263 2.22 -10.17 2.72
CA GLU A 263 1.44 -11.39 2.43
C GLU A 263 0.24 -11.54 3.39
N ASP A 264 0.01 -10.56 4.26
CA ASP A 264 -1.18 -10.59 5.10
C ASP A 264 -2.42 -10.48 4.22
N ARG A 265 -3.39 -11.35 4.51
CA ARG A 265 -4.62 -11.47 3.76
C ARG A 265 -5.33 -10.11 3.60
N TYR A 266 -5.25 -9.28 4.63
CA TYR A 266 -5.88 -7.97 4.70
C TYR A 266 -5.25 -6.93 3.76
N GLY A 267 -3.92 -6.87 3.64
CA GLY A 267 -3.24 -5.98 2.70
C GLY A 267 -3.58 -6.32 1.25
N ARG A 268 -3.71 -7.62 0.95
CA ARG A 268 -4.14 -8.08 -0.38
C ARG A 268 -5.59 -7.72 -0.69
N GLU A 269 -6.53 -8.02 0.21
CA GLU A 269 -7.95 -7.71 0.02
C GLU A 269 -8.20 -6.20 -0.16
N MET A 270 -7.49 -5.35 0.59
CA MET A 270 -7.54 -3.90 0.39
C MET A 270 -7.00 -3.48 -0.99
N ALA A 271 -5.87 -4.06 -1.41
CA ALA A 271 -5.30 -3.78 -2.73
C ALA A 271 -6.27 -4.20 -3.85
N ASP A 272 -6.94 -5.34 -3.71
CA ASP A 272 -7.91 -5.82 -4.68
C ASP A 272 -9.05 -4.82 -4.88
N LEU A 273 -9.66 -4.35 -3.79
CA LEU A 273 -10.77 -3.39 -3.85
C LEU A 273 -10.39 -2.07 -4.51
N ILE A 274 -9.20 -1.55 -4.22
CA ILE A 274 -8.78 -0.26 -4.76
C ILE A 274 -8.35 -0.41 -6.22
N LEU A 275 -7.72 -1.53 -6.60
CA LEU A 275 -7.43 -1.81 -8.00
C LEU A 275 -8.71 -1.96 -8.83
N ASP A 276 -9.76 -2.57 -8.30
CA ASP A 276 -11.07 -2.65 -8.96
C ASP A 276 -11.69 -1.25 -9.12
N TYR A 277 -11.57 -0.38 -8.11
CA TYR A 277 -11.98 1.03 -8.19
C TYR A 277 -11.22 1.78 -9.30
N LEU A 278 -9.88 1.67 -9.33
CA LEU A 278 -9.04 2.34 -10.32
C LEU A 278 -9.30 1.83 -11.75
N GLN A 279 -9.56 0.54 -11.92
CA GLN A 279 -9.93 -0.05 -13.21
C GLN A 279 -11.22 0.56 -13.78
N GLY A 280 -12.13 1.00 -12.92
CA GLY A 280 -13.34 1.72 -13.33
C GLY A 280 -13.06 3.02 -14.08
N PHE A 281 -11.90 3.65 -13.86
CA PHE A 281 -11.46 4.85 -14.56
C PHE A 281 -10.59 4.53 -15.78
N ASP A 282 -9.72 3.53 -15.67
CA ASP A 282 -8.81 3.13 -16.75
C ASP A 282 -8.72 1.59 -16.87
N PRO A 283 -9.39 0.99 -17.88
CA PRO A 283 -9.24 -0.43 -18.17
C PRO A 283 -7.80 -0.85 -18.54
N GLY A 284 -6.98 0.08 -19.02
CA GLY A 284 -5.58 -0.13 -19.38
C GLY A 284 -4.62 -0.22 -18.19
N LEU A 285 -5.11 -0.04 -16.96
CA LEU A 285 -4.31 -0.09 -15.73
C LEU A 285 -3.52 -1.40 -15.55
N PHE A 286 -4.03 -2.51 -16.09
CA PHE A 286 -3.42 -3.84 -15.99
C PHE A 286 -2.58 -4.21 -17.23
N ASP A 287 -1.74 -3.28 -17.66
CA ASP A 287 -0.84 -3.44 -18.80
C ASP A 287 0.62 -3.63 -18.38
N ALA A 288 1.33 -4.52 -19.07
CA ALA A 288 2.75 -4.79 -18.81
C ALA A 288 3.66 -3.55 -19.02
N GLY A 289 3.21 -2.53 -19.74
CA GLY A 289 3.88 -1.23 -19.86
C GLY A 289 4.06 -0.52 -18.50
N HIS A 290 3.28 -0.87 -17.48
CA HIS A 290 3.35 -0.25 -16.15
C HIS A 290 4.32 -0.96 -15.20
N LEU A 291 5.00 -2.03 -15.63
CA LEU A 291 5.95 -2.80 -14.82
C LEU A 291 7.13 -1.98 -14.23
N LEU A 292 7.34 -0.75 -14.68
CA LEU A 292 8.32 0.16 -14.09
C LEU A 292 7.85 0.83 -12.80
N LEU A 293 6.56 0.82 -12.49
CA LEU A 293 5.99 1.43 -11.29
C LEU A 293 6.06 0.43 -10.14
N ASP A 294 6.44 0.89 -8.96
CA ASP A 294 6.67 0.02 -7.78
C ASP A 294 5.45 -0.82 -7.39
N GLY A 295 4.24 -0.29 -7.56
CA GLY A 295 3.00 -0.95 -7.19
C GLY A 295 2.58 -2.11 -8.07
N THR A 296 3.12 -2.20 -9.27
CA THR A 296 2.93 -3.37 -10.15
C THR A 296 3.64 -4.62 -9.65
N ARG A 297 4.47 -4.49 -8.61
CA ARG A 297 5.05 -5.62 -7.86
C ARG A 297 4.01 -6.33 -6.99
N SER A 298 2.86 -5.71 -6.73
CA SER A 298 1.82 -6.31 -5.89
C SER A 298 1.25 -7.57 -6.55
N GLN A 299 1.00 -8.58 -5.73
CA GLN A 299 0.43 -9.84 -6.22
C GLN A 299 -0.98 -9.64 -6.81
N ALA A 300 -1.76 -8.72 -6.22
CA ALA A 300 -3.08 -8.32 -6.68
C ALA A 300 -3.07 -7.75 -8.10
N TRP A 301 -2.08 -6.92 -8.44
CA TRP A 301 -1.94 -6.38 -9.80
C TRP A 301 -1.44 -7.43 -10.78
N LEU A 302 -0.43 -8.22 -10.39
CA LEU A 302 0.15 -9.27 -11.24
C LEU A 302 -0.87 -10.35 -11.64
N ASP A 303 -1.79 -10.71 -10.74
CA ASP A 303 -2.84 -11.69 -11.03
C ASP A 303 -3.88 -11.17 -12.06
N ARG A 304 -3.94 -9.85 -12.28
CA ARG A 304 -4.85 -9.20 -13.24
C ARG A 304 -4.17 -8.78 -14.56
N CYS A 305 -2.83 -8.74 -14.61
CA CYS A 305 -2.11 -8.34 -15.82
C CYS A 305 -2.17 -9.44 -16.90
N ALA A 306 -2.99 -9.21 -17.92
CA ALA A 306 -3.27 -10.20 -18.96
C ALA A 306 -2.12 -10.40 -19.96
N ASN A 307 -1.27 -9.39 -20.16
CA ASN A 307 -0.25 -9.37 -21.21
C ASN A 307 1.18 -9.34 -20.68
N LEU A 308 1.45 -9.94 -19.51
CA LEU A 308 2.77 -9.88 -18.86
C LEU A 308 3.95 -10.23 -19.79
N GLU A 309 3.73 -11.13 -20.76
CA GLU A 309 4.72 -11.53 -21.76
C GLU A 309 5.24 -10.37 -22.61
N SER A 310 4.41 -9.39 -22.94
CA SER A 310 4.81 -8.20 -23.73
C SER A 310 5.76 -7.29 -22.94
N GLY A 311 5.79 -7.42 -21.62
CA GLY A 311 6.64 -6.65 -20.70
C GLY A 311 8.09 -7.10 -20.62
N LEU A 312 8.53 -8.10 -21.41
CA LEU A 312 9.88 -8.66 -21.31
C LEU A 312 10.98 -7.60 -21.44
N ILE A 313 10.85 -6.67 -22.39
CA ILE A 313 11.81 -5.57 -22.59
C ILE A 313 11.92 -4.70 -21.33
N THR A 314 10.78 -4.43 -20.67
CA THR A 314 10.75 -3.66 -19.42
C THR A 314 11.43 -4.41 -18.28
N LEU A 315 11.21 -5.73 -18.18
CA LEU A 315 11.85 -6.58 -17.18
C LEU A 315 13.37 -6.67 -17.38
N GLU A 316 13.82 -6.77 -18.62
CA GLU A 316 15.25 -6.74 -18.96
C GLU A 316 15.89 -5.39 -18.60
N ARG A 317 15.18 -4.28 -18.86
CA ARG A 317 15.63 -2.96 -18.45
C ARG A 317 15.76 -2.85 -16.92
N LEU A 318 14.80 -3.39 -16.18
CA LEU A 318 14.87 -3.45 -14.72
C LEU A 318 16.10 -4.23 -14.24
N LEU A 319 16.33 -5.42 -14.81
CA LEU A 319 17.50 -6.24 -14.50
C LEU A 319 18.83 -5.54 -14.82
N ALA A 320 18.90 -4.82 -15.95
CA ALA A 320 20.09 -4.05 -16.33
C ALA A 320 20.47 -2.99 -15.28
N HIS A 321 19.47 -2.45 -14.57
CA HIS A 321 19.65 -1.50 -13.47
C HIS A 321 19.68 -2.16 -12.07
N GLY A 322 19.77 -3.49 -11.99
CA GLY A 322 19.85 -4.24 -10.72
C GLY A 322 18.53 -4.31 -9.95
N VAL A 323 17.40 -4.23 -10.66
CA VAL A 323 16.05 -4.33 -10.08
C VAL A 323 15.43 -5.65 -10.54
N VAL A 324 15.15 -6.53 -9.57
CA VAL A 324 14.46 -7.80 -9.83
C VAL A 324 12.97 -7.63 -9.58
N HIS A 325 12.15 -7.85 -10.62
CA HIS A 325 10.70 -7.74 -10.54
C HIS A 325 10.03 -9.11 -10.31
N PRO A 326 9.00 -9.23 -9.44
CA PRO A 326 8.31 -10.50 -9.19
C PRO A 326 7.67 -11.14 -10.43
N ALA A 327 7.29 -10.32 -11.43
CA ALA A 327 6.78 -10.78 -12.72
C ALA A 327 7.69 -11.79 -13.43
N LEU A 328 9.01 -11.72 -13.23
CA LEU A 328 9.95 -12.66 -13.86
C LEU A 328 9.61 -14.12 -13.52
N LYS A 329 9.10 -14.38 -12.32
CA LYS A 329 8.71 -15.73 -11.86
C LYS A 329 7.37 -16.21 -12.44
N ARG A 330 6.58 -15.30 -13.02
CA ARG A 330 5.25 -15.58 -13.59
C ARG A 330 5.30 -15.85 -15.09
N LEU A 331 6.43 -15.57 -15.74
CA LEU A 331 6.61 -15.83 -17.16
C LEU A 331 7.08 -17.26 -17.43
N ASP A 332 6.29 -17.99 -18.20
CA ASP A 332 6.64 -19.35 -18.62
C ASP A 332 7.85 -19.34 -19.56
N GLY A 333 8.80 -20.24 -19.30
CA GLY A 333 10.00 -20.37 -20.12
C GLY A 333 10.89 -19.13 -20.14
N VAL A 334 10.82 -18.26 -19.13
CA VAL A 334 11.54 -16.96 -19.08
C VAL A 334 13.04 -17.09 -19.37
N ALA A 335 13.71 -18.16 -18.92
CA ALA A 335 15.12 -18.42 -19.21
C ALA A 335 15.45 -18.43 -20.71
N LYS A 336 14.56 -19.00 -21.54
CA LYS A 336 14.70 -19.07 -23.00
C LYS A 336 14.39 -17.74 -23.67
N ARG A 337 13.44 -16.99 -23.12
CA ARG A 337 12.93 -15.75 -23.73
C ARG A 337 13.84 -14.55 -23.49
N LEU A 338 14.54 -14.51 -22.36
CA LEU A 338 15.50 -13.44 -22.05
C LEU A 338 16.61 -13.35 -23.11
N SER A 339 16.99 -12.12 -23.44
CA SER A 339 18.23 -11.79 -24.14
C SER A 339 19.47 -12.24 -23.36
N ASN A 340 20.64 -12.27 -24.00
CA ASN A 340 21.88 -12.61 -23.31
C ASN A 340 22.19 -11.62 -22.18
N GLU A 341 21.92 -10.33 -22.39
CA GLU A 341 22.05 -9.27 -21.39
C GLU A 341 21.08 -9.50 -20.22
N GLY A 342 19.83 -9.86 -20.52
CA GLY A 342 18.83 -10.22 -19.50
C GLY A 342 19.27 -11.43 -18.66
N ARG A 343 19.78 -12.49 -19.30
CA ARG A 343 20.32 -13.69 -18.64
C ARG A 343 21.51 -13.36 -17.74
N GLN A 344 22.45 -12.56 -18.23
CA GLN A 344 23.58 -12.06 -17.44
C GLN A 344 23.12 -11.23 -16.24
N GLY A 345 22.10 -10.37 -16.43
CA GLY A 345 21.47 -9.59 -15.36
C GLY A 345 20.89 -10.49 -14.26
N VAL A 346 20.15 -11.54 -14.63
CA VAL A 346 19.59 -12.52 -13.69
C VAL A 346 20.69 -13.22 -12.89
N ILE A 347 21.73 -13.72 -13.56
CA ILE A 347 22.85 -14.39 -12.89
C ILE A 347 23.55 -13.43 -11.93
N ARG A 348 23.84 -12.21 -12.35
CA ARG A 348 24.47 -11.19 -11.52
C ARG A 348 23.66 -10.90 -10.25
N GLU A 349 22.35 -10.73 -10.38
CA GLU A 349 21.46 -10.48 -9.24
C GLU A 349 21.33 -11.68 -8.32
N TYR A 350 21.33 -12.91 -8.84
CA TYR A 350 21.38 -14.12 -8.00
C TYR A 350 22.69 -14.20 -7.21
N LEU A 351 23.83 -13.98 -7.86
CA LEU A 351 25.14 -14.02 -7.22
C LEU A 351 25.24 -12.98 -6.09
N ARG A 352 24.77 -11.75 -6.32
CA ARG A 352 24.82 -10.66 -5.33
C ARG A 352 23.75 -10.80 -4.25
N HIS A 353 22.53 -11.19 -4.63
CA HIS A 353 21.33 -11.14 -3.80
C HIS A 353 20.48 -12.40 -3.95
N GLY A 354 21.03 -13.57 -3.61
CA GLY A 354 20.42 -14.90 -3.83
C GLY A 354 18.97 -15.11 -3.34
N SER A 355 18.40 -14.21 -2.55
CA SER A 355 16.97 -14.21 -2.20
C SER A 355 16.04 -13.56 -3.24
N LYS A 356 16.55 -12.65 -4.07
CA LYS A 356 15.76 -11.89 -5.05
C LYS A 356 15.42 -12.73 -6.29
N VAL A 357 16.37 -13.54 -6.75
CA VAL A 357 16.23 -14.46 -7.88
C VAL A 357 16.32 -15.89 -7.36
N THR A 358 15.50 -16.80 -7.89
CA THR A 358 15.56 -18.22 -7.50
C THR A 358 16.72 -18.94 -8.17
N GLU A 359 17.41 -19.79 -7.41
CA GLU A 359 18.42 -20.74 -7.91
C GLU A 359 17.94 -21.51 -9.15
N LYS A 360 16.70 -22.02 -9.14
CA LYS A 360 16.09 -22.76 -10.25
C LYS A 360 16.14 -22.00 -11.58
N LEU A 361 15.88 -20.69 -11.56
CA LEU A 361 15.91 -19.87 -12.76
C LEU A 361 17.35 -19.67 -13.26
N THR A 362 18.27 -19.35 -12.35
CA THR A 362 19.69 -19.18 -12.67
C THR A 362 20.28 -20.46 -13.26
N ARG A 363 19.97 -21.62 -12.67
CA ARG A 363 20.38 -22.94 -13.15
C ARG A 363 19.86 -23.22 -14.55
N ALA A 364 18.57 -23.00 -14.79
CA ALA A 364 17.97 -23.19 -16.11
C ALA A 364 18.60 -22.29 -17.19
N ILE A 365 19.07 -21.09 -16.83
CA ILE A 365 19.79 -20.20 -17.75
C ILE A 365 21.19 -20.75 -18.07
N ILE A 366 21.95 -21.19 -17.07
CA ILE A 366 23.30 -21.74 -17.26
C ILE A 366 23.24 -23.08 -18.03
N GLU A 367 22.25 -23.93 -17.77
CA GLU A 367 22.02 -25.15 -18.55
C GLU A 367 21.70 -24.86 -20.02
N LEU A 368 21.01 -23.75 -20.31
CA LEU A 368 20.69 -23.33 -21.67
C LEU A 368 21.90 -22.75 -22.41
N VAL A 369 22.76 -22.00 -21.70
CA VAL A 369 23.94 -21.33 -22.24
C VAL A 369 25.13 -21.55 -21.28
N PRO A 370 25.81 -22.72 -21.38
CA PRO A 370 26.87 -23.10 -20.44
C PRO A 370 28.03 -22.11 -20.36
N GLU A 371 28.29 -21.35 -21.42
CA GLU A 371 29.33 -20.32 -21.48
C GLU A 371 29.09 -19.20 -20.45
N LEU A 372 27.84 -19.00 -20.02
CA LEU A 372 27.52 -18.03 -18.98
C LEU A 372 28.05 -18.44 -17.60
N HIS A 373 28.37 -19.71 -17.35
CA HIS A 373 28.98 -20.14 -16.08
C HIS A 373 30.39 -19.56 -15.92
N GLU A 374 31.19 -19.58 -16.98
CA GLU A 374 32.54 -19.00 -16.98
C GLU A 374 32.46 -17.48 -16.83
N TRP A 375 31.58 -16.82 -17.58
CA TRP A 375 31.32 -15.40 -17.40
C TRP A 375 30.90 -15.07 -15.96
N ALA A 376 30.00 -15.87 -15.36
CA ALA A 376 29.52 -15.68 -14.00
C ALA A 376 30.64 -15.79 -12.97
N PHE A 377 31.55 -16.75 -13.15
CA PHE A 377 32.74 -16.92 -12.33
C PHE A 377 33.61 -15.65 -12.34
N GLU A 378 33.83 -15.06 -13.52
CA GLU A 378 34.59 -13.81 -13.66
C GLU A 378 33.92 -12.60 -13.02
N GLN A 379 32.60 -12.63 -12.80
CA GLN A 379 31.88 -11.56 -12.12
C GLN A 379 31.90 -11.68 -10.59
N CYS A 380 32.31 -12.82 -10.04
CA CYS A 380 32.34 -13.03 -8.60
C CYS A 380 33.45 -12.19 -7.93
N ALA A 381 33.05 -11.30 -7.03
CA ALA A 381 33.94 -10.44 -6.27
C ALA A 381 34.27 -10.98 -4.86
N GLY A 382 33.64 -12.08 -4.44
CA GLY A 382 33.88 -12.63 -3.11
C GLY A 382 33.33 -14.03 -2.86
N HIS A 383 33.69 -14.57 -1.69
CA HIS A 383 33.40 -15.94 -1.28
C HIS A 383 31.90 -16.31 -1.36
N THR A 384 31.00 -15.44 -0.89
CA THR A 384 29.55 -15.72 -0.90
C THR A 384 28.99 -15.90 -2.31
N GLU A 385 29.49 -15.13 -3.27
CA GLU A 385 29.07 -15.21 -4.67
C GLU A 385 29.60 -16.50 -5.31
N ILE A 386 30.86 -16.87 -5.01
CA ILE A 386 31.45 -18.14 -5.43
C ILE A 386 30.69 -19.35 -4.88
N LEU A 387 30.28 -19.31 -3.60
CA LEU A 387 29.46 -20.39 -3.02
C LEU A 387 28.12 -20.54 -3.75
N ARG A 388 27.43 -19.43 -4.02
CA ARG A 388 26.18 -19.46 -4.80
C ARG A 388 26.39 -19.99 -6.22
N LEU A 389 27.49 -19.65 -6.87
CA LEU A 389 27.81 -20.19 -8.18
C LEU A 389 28.03 -21.71 -8.11
N ARG A 390 28.71 -22.21 -7.06
CA ARG A 390 28.89 -23.66 -6.80
C ARG A 390 27.57 -24.40 -6.61
N GLU A 391 26.58 -23.77 -5.98
CA GLU A 391 25.23 -24.35 -5.79
C GLU A 391 24.54 -24.60 -7.14
N ILE A 392 24.79 -23.74 -8.13
CA ILE A 392 24.25 -23.91 -9.49
C ILE A 392 24.99 -25.00 -10.24
N GLN A 393 26.32 -24.92 -10.29
CA GLN A 393 27.17 -25.85 -11.01
C GLN A 393 28.57 -25.86 -10.40
N ALA A 394 29.13 -27.06 -10.20
CA ALA A 394 30.45 -27.26 -9.64
C ALA A 394 31.54 -26.52 -10.45
N LEU A 395 32.51 -25.93 -9.73
CA LEU A 395 33.65 -25.25 -10.34
C LEU A 395 34.62 -26.25 -10.97
N SER A 396 35.15 -25.91 -12.14
CA SER A 396 36.22 -26.70 -12.77
C SER A 396 37.53 -26.59 -11.96
N PRO A 397 38.45 -27.57 -12.11
CA PRO A 397 39.79 -27.46 -11.54
C PRO A 397 40.54 -26.18 -11.95
N GLU A 398 40.36 -25.69 -13.19
CA GLU A 398 40.97 -24.43 -13.62
C GLU A 398 40.39 -23.23 -12.90
N GLN A 399 39.06 -23.18 -12.73
CA GLN A 399 38.37 -22.12 -11.99
C GLN A 399 38.81 -22.12 -10.53
N ILE A 400 38.85 -23.29 -9.87
CA ILE A 400 39.39 -23.43 -8.52
C ILE A 400 40.83 -22.92 -8.47
N GLY A 401 41.66 -23.25 -9.46
CA GLY A 401 43.03 -22.78 -9.58
C GLY A 401 43.16 -21.25 -9.61
N ARG A 402 42.20 -20.54 -10.22
CA ARG A 402 42.16 -19.07 -10.35
C ARG A 402 41.67 -18.33 -9.11
N LEU A 403 41.04 -19.02 -8.14
CA LEU A 403 40.54 -18.38 -6.92
C LEU A 403 41.67 -17.85 -6.03
N ASP A 404 41.41 -16.75 -5.32
CA ASP A 404 42.31 -16.24 -4.29
C ASP A 404 42.51 -17.26 -3.17
N SER A 405 43.72 -17.28 -2.60
CA SER A 405 44.12 -18.20 -1.52
C SER A 405 43.17 -18.18 -0.33
N GLU A 406 42.64 -17.00 0.01
CA GLU A 406 41.67 -16.84 1.10
C GLU A 406 40.31 -17.46 0.78
N ILE A 407 39.82 -17.30 -0.46
CA ILE A 407 38.55 -17.89 -0.90
C ILE A 407 38.67 -19.42 -0.97
N LYS A 408 39.79 -19.92 -1.51
CA LYS A 408 40.12 -21.36 -1.54
C LYS A 408 40.09 -21.96 -0.14
N ARG A 409 40.73 -21.30 0.82
CA ARG A 409 40.78 -21.74 2.21
C ARG A 409 39.38 -21.84 2.82
N ARG A 410 38.55 -20.81 2.68
CA ARG A 410 37.18 -20.80 3.22
C ARG A 410 36.28 -21.86 2.58
N ILE A 411 36.46 -22.12 1.28
CA ILE A 411 35.77 -23.22 0.58
C ILE A 411 36.18 -24.57 1.17
N LEU A 412 37.47 -24.80 1.40
CA LEU A 412 37.99 -26.02 2.01
C LEU A 412 37.51 -26.20 3.45
N GLU A 413 37.49 -25.13 4.25
CA GLU A 413 36.97 -25.15 5.63
C GLU A 413 35.48 -25.54 5.64
N ALA A 414 34.67 -24.95 4.75
CA ALA A 414 33.26 -25.29 4.59
C ALA A 414 33.05 -26.74 4.14
N ASP A 415 33.82 -27.23 3.16
CA ASP A 415 33.73 -28.60 2.66
C ASP A 415 34.20 -29.63 3.73
N MET A 416 35.06 -29.23 4.66
CA MET A 416 35.48 -30.02 5.83
C MET A 416 34.54 -29.90 7.05
N GLY A 417 33.52 -29.03 6.98
CA GLY A 417 32.55 -28.82 8.05
C GLY A 417 33.09 -28.07 9.28
N VAL A 418 34.10 -27.22 9.10
CA VAL A 418 34.79 -26.45 10.15
C VAL A 418 34.36 -24.99 10.16
#